data_AF-A0A376KTY9-F1
#
_entry.id   AF-A0A376KTY9-F1
#
_cell.length_a   1.000
_cell.length_b   1.000
_cell.length_c   1.000
_cell.angle_alpha   90.00
_cell.angle_beta   90.00
_cell.angle_gamma   90.00
#
_symmetry.space_group_name_H-M   'P 1'
#
loop_
_entity.id
_entity.type
_entity.pdbx_description
1 polymer ?
#
loop_
_entity_poly.entity_id
_entity_poly.type
_entity_poly.pdbx_seq_one_letter_code
_entity_poly.pdbx_strand_id
1 'polypeptide(L)' 'MSGKRPTTLGLGDGPNDAPLLEVMDYAVIVKGLNREGVHLHDEDPARVWRTQREGPEGWGEGLDHFFSAR' A
#
# COMPACT_ATOMS: atom_id res chain seq x y z
N MET A 1 26.31 16.77 -2.25
CA MET A 1 25.54 15.52 -2.48
C MET A 1 24.16 15.94 -2.95
N SER A 2 23.79 15.67 -4.20
CA SER A 2 22.40 15.90 -4.63
C SER A 2 21.55 14.81 -3.97
N GLY A 3 20.93 15.11 -2.84
CA GLY A 3 20.09 14.17 -2.12
C GLY A 3 18.78 13.98 -2.89
N LYS A 4 18.66 12.86 -3.62
CA LYS A 4 17.39 12.49 -4.23
C LYS A 4 16.44 12.01 -3.13
N ARG A 5 15.20 12.50 -3.15
CA ARG A 5 14.12 11.99 -2.29
C ARG A 5 13.90 10.50 -2.66
N PRO A 6 13.89 9.58 -1.68
CA PRO A 6 13.57 8.19 -1.95
C PRO A 6 12.10 8.04 -2.35
N THR A 7 11.83 7.10 -3.25
CA THR A 7 10.47 6.63 -3.54
C THR A 7 9.98 5.78 -2.37
N THR A 8 8.77 6.05 -1.87
CA THR A 8 8.21 5.37 -0.71
C THR A 8 7.05 4.44 -1.06
N LEU A 9 7.00 3.29 -0.40
CA LEU A 9 5.91 2.31 -0.49
C LEU A 9 5.40 2.06 0.93
N GLY A 10 4.13 2.38 1.18
CA GLY A 10 3.45 2.09 2.46
C GLY A 10 2.63 0.80 2.40
N LEU A 11 2.47 0.13 3.54
CA LEU A 11 1.59 -1.03 3.70
C LEU A 11 0.69 -0.80 4.91
N GLY A 12 -0.60 -1.13 4.80
CA GLY A 12 -1.56 -1.02 5.90
C GLY A 12 -2.82 -1.86 5.67
N ASP A 13 -3.52 -2.21 6.73
CA ASP A 13 -4.67 -3.12 6.72
C ASP A 13 -5.92 -2.55 7.43
N GLY A 14 -5.79 -1.41 8.12
CA GLY A 14 -6.88 -0.80 8.86
C GLY A 14 -6.98 0.73 8.74
N PRO A 15 -8.10 1.33 9.19
CA PRO A 15 -8.36 2.77 9.06
C PRO A 15 -7.24 3.67 9.60
N ASN A 16 -6.53 3.21 10.63
CA ASN A 16 -5.42 3.94 11.25
C ASN A 16 -4.23 4.15 10.30
N ASP A 17 -4.09 3.34 9.26
CA ASP A 17 -2.99 3.43 8.29
C ASP A 17 -3.28 4.43 7.17
N ALA A 18 -4.53 4.84 6.98
CA ALA A 18 -4.93 5.73 5.88
C ALA A 18 -4.10 7.03 5.84
N PRO A 19 -3.85 7.76 6.95
CA PRO A 19 -3.04 8.97 6.92
C PRO A 19 -1.59 8.73 6.47
N LEU A 20 -1.02 7.57 6.78
CA LEU A 20 0.32 7.19 6.34
C LEU A 20 0.31 6.89 4.84
N LEU A 21 -0.63 6.08 4.38
CA LEU A 21 -0.72 5.63 2.99
C LEU A 21 -1.06 6.75 2.01
N GLU A 22 -1.75 7.79 2.46
CA GLU A 22 -2.07 8.98 1.66
C GLU A 22 -0.82 9.77 1.26
N VAL A 23 0.23 9.77 2.09
CA VAL A 23 1.44 10.56 1.85
C VAL A 23 2.58 9.75 1.18
N MET A 24 2.36 8.47 0.91
CA MET A 24 3.34 7.60 0.25
C MET A 24 3.24 7.69 -1.26
N ASP A 25 4.37 7.53 -1.94
CA ASP A 25 4.40 7.51 -3.41
C ASP A 25 3.64 6.30 -3.97
N TYR A 26 3.56 5.20 -3.23
CA TYR A 26 2.76 4.00 -3.52
C TYR A 26 2.17 3.42 -2.23
N ALA A 27 1.04 2.72 -2.34
CA ALA A 27 0.37 2.11 -1.19
C ALA A 27 -0.12 0.69 -1.49
N VAL A 28 0.12 -0.23 -0.56
CA VAL A 28 -0.51 -1.55 -0.50
C VAL A 28 -1.54 -1.53 0.61
N ILE A 29 -2.79 -1.74 0.26
CA ILE A 29 -3.86 -1.99 1.22
C ILE A 29 -4.03 -3.49 1.34
N VAL A 30 -3.56 -4.03 2.45
CA VAL A 30 -3.67 -5.45 2.78
C VAL A 30 -5.11 -5.75 3.15
N LYS A 31 -5.66 -6.84 2.63
CA LYS A 31 -7.01 -7.29 2.97
C LYS A 31 -7.09 -7.52 4.49
N GLY A 32 -7.84 -6.65 5.16
CA GLY A 32 -8.12 -6.75 6.58
C GLY A 32 -9.27 -7.73 6.88
N LEU A 33 -9.29 -8.26 8.10
CA LEU A 33 -10.40 -9.10 8.60
C LEU A 33 -11.66 -8.28 8.96
N ASN A 34 -11.51 -6.97 9.15
CA ASN A 34 -12.55 -6.08 9.64
C ASN A 34 -13.28 -5.39 8.48
N ARG A 35 -14.57 -5.04 8.69
CA ARG A 35 -15.45 -4.49 7.63
C ARG A 35 -15.09 -3.08 7.16
N GLU A 36 -14.41 -2.26 7.95
CA GLU A 36 -14.08 -0.89 7.58
C GLU A 36 -12.89 -0.79 6.60
N GLY A 37 -11.84 -1.61 6.75
CA GLY A 37 -10.66 -1.56 5.88
C GLY A 37 -9.99 -0.18 5.80
N VAL A 38 -9.12 0.01 4.79
CA VAL A 38 -8.48 1.30 4.48
C VAL A 38 -9.27 2.01 3.39
N HIS A 39 -9.57 3.29 3.60
CA HIS A 39 -10.11 4.21 2.58
C HIS A 39 -9.14 5.37 2.38
N LEU A 40 -8.70 5.57 1.13
CA LEU A 40 -7.85 6.68 0.71
C LEU A 40 -8.66 7.65 -0.13
N HIS A 41 -8.24 8.91 -0.22
CA HIS A 41 -8.92 9.87 -1.09
C HIS A 41 -8.50 9.68 -2.56
N ASP A 42 -7.22 9.39 -2.76
CA ASP A 42 -6.67 8.99 -4.06
C ASP A 42 -6.48 7.47 -4.14
N GLU A 43 -7.30 6.81 -4.96
CA GLU A 43 -7.25 5.37 -5.24
C GLU A 43 -6.78 5.07 -6.66
N ASP A 44 -5.92 5.91 -7.26
CA ASP A 44 -5.32 5.62 -8.56
C ASP A 44 -4.70 4.19 -8.57
N PRO A 45 -5.19 3.27 -9.43
CA PRO A 45 -4.67 1.90 -9.50
C PRO A 45 -3.18 1.82 -9.88
N ALA A 46 -2.59 2.88 -10.44
CA ALA A 46 -1.16 2.96 -10.69
C ALA A 46 -0.34 3.16 -9.40
N ARG A 47 -0.97 3.70 -8.35
CA ARG A 47 -0.36 4.02 -7.05
C ARG A 47 -0.76 3.03 -5.96
N VAL A 48 -2.01 2.58 -5.98
CA VAL A 48 -2.65 1.84 -4.90
C VAL A 48 -2.95 0.41 -5.34
N TRP A 49 -2.40 -0.56 -4.62
CA TRP A 49 -2.72 -1.98 -4.79
C TRP A 49 -3.52 -2.49 -3.60
N ARG A 50 -4.70 -3.07 -3.86
CA ARG A 50 -5.53 -3.74 -2.84
C ARG A 50 -5.32 -5.25 -2.95
N THR A 51 -4.81 -5.86 -1.90
CA THR A 51 -4.44 -7.29 -1.94
C THR A 51 -5.67 -8.19 -1.88
N GLN A 52 -5.55 -9.40 -2.42
CA GLN A 52 -6.56 -10.45 -2.25
C GLN A 52 -6.27 -11.31 -1.02
N ARG A 53 -5.00 -11.45 -0.65
CA ARG A 53 -4.55 -12.20 0.53
C ARG A 53 -4.49 -11.32 1.78
N GLU A 54 -4.63 -11.95 2.93
CA GLU A 54 -4.65 -11.33 4.25
C GLU A 54 -3.28 -11.50 4.94
N GLY A 55 -3.00 -10.69 5.95
CA GLY A 55 -1.83 -10.84 6.80
C GLY A 55 -0.51 -10.93 6.00
N PRO A 56 0.47 -11.73 6.44
CA PRO A 56 1.79 -11.81 5.79
C PRO A 56 1.75 -12.16 4.30
N GLU A 57 0.76 -12.94 3.86
CA GLU A 57 0.63 -13.31 2.44
C GLU A 57 0.18 -12.13 1.57
N GLY A 58 -0.66 -11.24 2.10
CA GLY A 58 -1.05 -10.00 1.44
C GLY A 58 0.12 -9.04 1.32
N TRP A 59 1.00 -8.99 2.34
CA TRP A 59 2.21 -8.19 2.27
C TRP A 59 3.10 -8.64 1.12
N GLY A 60 3.36 -9.95 1.03
CA GLY A 60 4.11 -10.54 -0.08
C GLY A 60 3.47 -10.23 -1.44
N GLU A 61 2.14 -10.32 -1.55
CA GLU A 61 1.41 -9.99 -2.78
C GLU A 61 1.66 -8.54 -3.24
N GLY A 62 1.55 -7.58 -2.31
CA GLY A 62 1.73 -6.17 -2.64
C GLY A 62 3.18 -5.82 -2.98
N LEU A 63 4.14 -6.43 -2.28
CA LEU A 63 5.56 -6.26 -2.62
C LEU A 63 5.88 -6.86 -3.99
N ASP A 64 5.36 -8.06 -4.29
CA ASP A 64 5.52 -8.68 -5.59
C ASP A 64 4.94 -7.80 -6.70
N HIS A 65 3.76 -7.19 -6.50
CA HIS A 65 3.15 -6.30 -7.48
C HIS A 65 4.08 -5.13 -7.87
N PHE A 66 4.64 -4.41 -6.89
CA PHE A 66 5.45 -3.22 -7.16
C PHE A 66 6.91 -3.50 -7.50
N PHE A 67 7.49 -4.60 -7.01
CA PHE A 67 8.90 -4.94 -7.26
C PHE A 67 9.11 -5.93 -8.41
N SER A 68 8.09 -6.71 -8.80
CA SER A 68 8.19 -7.64 -9.93
C SER A 68 7.86 -6.99 -11.27
N ALA A 69 7.31 -5.76 -11.27
CA ALA A 69 7.16 -4.94 -12.46
C ALA A 69 8.53 -4.43 -12.91
N ARG A 70 9.27 -5.27 -13.65
CA ARG A 70 10.51 -4.90 -14.34
C ARG A 70 10.22 -4.41 -15.75
#